data_AF-A0A321LPD8-F1
#
_entry.id   AF-A0A321LPD8-F1
#
_cell.length_a   1.000
_cell.length_b   1.000
_cell.length_c   1.000
_cell.angle_alpha   90.00
_cell.angle_beta   90.00
_cell.angle_gamma   90.00
#
_symmetry.space_group_name_H-M   'P 1'
#
loop_
_entity.id
_entity.type
_entity.pdbx_description
1 polymer ?
#
loop_
_entity_poly.entity_id
_entity_poly.type
_entity_poly.pdbx_seq_one_letter_code
_entity_poly.pdbx_strand_id
1 'polypeptide(L)'
;MNRRIETPFNSIENAQHYIKLLGETVAEAKGDIDHEIELATTQKSQRHVQALRLVEYNLEKLEGYLSAVGRTLNDLRSLRRLLLEEKPVARKAEHPRPATISQPAANPAPDSIPLRFGKWGRLQNVNTIPSARIRGL
;
A
#
# COMPACT_ATOMS: atom_id res chain seq x y z
N MET A 1 9.57 -35.79 -1.71
CA MET A 1 8.62 -34.66 -1.74
C MET A 1 9.40 -33.36 -1.51
N ASN A 2 9.72 -32.62 -2.58
CA ASN A 2 10.38 -31.31 -2.46
C ASN A 2 9.36 -30.30 -1.94
N ARG A 3 9.29 -30.08 -0.63
CA ARG A 3 8.70 -28.86 -0.06
C ARG A 3 9.62 -27.72 -0.52
N ARG A 4 9.35 -27.11 -1.67
CA ARG A 4 9.93 -25.81 -2.00
C ARG A 4 9.51 -24.90 -0.86
N ILE A 5 10.45 -24.54 0.00
CA ILE A 5 10.21 -23.56 1.04
C ILE A 5 9.78 -22.31 0.28
N GLU A 6 8.48 -21.99 0.31
CA GLU A 6 7.97 -20.74 -0.25
C GLU A 6 8.51 -19.63 0.64
N THR A 7 9.72 -19.17 0.32
CA THR A 7 10.32 -18.05 1.02
C THR A 7 9.48 -16.80 0.67
N PRO A 8 9.21 -15.92 1.65
CA PRO A 8 8.38 -14.73 1.45
C PRO A 8 8.91 -13.76 0.37
N PHE A 9 10.15 -13.97 -0.11
CA PHE A 9 10.84 -13.14 -1.08
C PHE A 9 11.22 -13.88 -2.37
N ASN A 10 10.54 -14.99 -2.69
CA ASN A 10 10.80 -15.78 -3.89
C ASN A 10 10.39 -15.10 -5.21
N SER A 11 9.64 -13.99 -5.16
CA SER A 11 9.16 -13.23 -6.32
C SER A 11 8.89 -11.78 -5.96
N ILE A 12 8.85 -10.91 -6.97
CA ILE A 12 8.54 -9.47 -6.81
C ILE A 12 7.10 -9.30 -6.30
N GLU A 13 6.19 -10.17 -6.73
CA GLU A 13 4.80 -10.20 -6.32
C GLU A 13 4.67 -10.53 -4.82
N ASN A 14 5.43 -11.52 -4.32
CA ASN A 14 5.44 -11.88 -2.90
C ASN A 14 6.11 -10.78 -2.05
N ALA A 15 7.20 -10.19 -2.53
CA ALA A 15 7.84 -9.06 -1.88
C ALA A 15 6.89 -7.85 -1.77
N GLN A 16 6.11 -7.56 -2.82
CA GLN A 16 5.10 -6.49 -2.79
C GLN A 16 4.02 -6.76 -1.73
N HIS A 17 3.55 -8.01 -1.62
CA HIS A 17 2.59 -8.39 -0.59
C HIS A 17 3.18 -8.23 0.81
N TYR A 18 4.42 -8.68 1.04
CA TYR A 18 5.09 -8.52 2.32
C TYR A 18 5.26 -7.04 2.72
N ILE A 19 5.65 -6.16 1.79
CA ILE A 19 5.78 -4.73 2.06
C ILE A 19 4.44 -4.10 2.44
N LYS A 20 3.33 -4.58 1.85
CA LYS A 20 1.99 -4.13 2.24
C LYS A 20 1.65 -4.55 3.67
N LEU A 21 1.85 -5.83 4.01
CA LEU A 21 1.61 -6.34 5.37
C LEU A 21 2.45 -5.60 6.40
N LEU A 22 3.73 -5.38 6.09
CA LEU A 22 4.62 -4.60 6.95
C LEU A 22 4.13 -3.16 7.14
N GLY A 23 3.61 -2.52 6.08
CA GLY A 23 3.00 -1.19 6.19
C GLY A 23 1.78 -1.17 7.09
N GLU A 24 0.93 -2.20 7.04
CA GLU A 24 -0.23 -2.36 7.93
C GLU A 24 0.20 -2.49 9.39
N THR A 25 1.20 -3.33 9.68
CA THR A 25 1.77 -3.48 11.04
C THR A 25 2.42 -2.20 11.56
N VAL A 26 3.10 -1.44 10.69
CA VAL A 26 3.68 -0.14 11.09
C VAL A 26 2.58 0.87 11.42
N ALA A 27 1.47 0.88 10.67
CA ALA A 27 0.34 1.76 10.94
C ALA A 27 -0.35 1.42 12.28
N GLU A 28 -0.48 0.13 12.60
CA GLU A 28 -0.98 -0.32 13.91
C GLU A 28 -0.06 0.14 15.05
N ALA A 29 1.25 -0.10 14.91
CA ALA A 29 2.23 0.34 15.91
C ALA A 29 2.25 1.86 16.13
N LYS A 30 1.95 2.67 15.11
CA LYS A 30 1.77 4.12 15.28
C LYS A 30 0.59 4.45 16.18
N GLY A 31 -0.55 3.78 15.99
CA GLY A 31 -1.72 3.96 16.84
C GLY A 31 -1.44 3.61 18.31
N ASP A 32 -0.67 2.56 18.56
CA ASP A 32 -0.25 2.18 19.91
C ASP A 32 0.65 3.26 20.55
N ILE A 33 1.59 3.82 19.78
CA ILE A 33 2.48 4.89 20.27
C ILE A 33 1.70 6.18 20.52
N ASP A 34 0.72 6.52 19.69
CA ASP A 34 -0.14 7.69 19.91
C ASP A 34 -0.89 7.56 21.25
N HIS A 35 -1.42 6.36 21.55
CA HIS A 35 -2.05 6.09 22.84
C HIS A 35 -1.05 6.19 24.01
N GLU A 36 0.16 5.64 23.86
CA GLU A 36 1.21 5.72 24.88
C GLU A 36 1.63 7.17 25.16
N ILE A 37 1.66 8.03 24.12
CA ILE A 37 1.94 9.47 24.26
C ILE A 37 0.86 10.16 25.09
N GLU A 38 -0.43 9.86 24.84
CA GLU A 38 -1.54 10.40 25.62
C GLU A 38 -1.45 10.01 27.10
N LEU A 39 -1.12 8.74 27.37
CA LEU A 39 -0.92 8.21 28.72
C LEU A 39 0.28 8.88 29.41
N ALA A 40 1.43 8.97 28.74
CA ALA A 40 2.64 9.60 29.27
C ALA A 40 2.46 11.10 29.55
N THR A 41 1.64 11.77 28.72
CA THR A 41 1.29 13.19 28.90
C THR A 41 0.44 13.39 30.15
N THR A 42 -0.57 12.53 30.36
CA THR A 42 -1.39 12.51 31.58
C THR A 42 -0.55 12.30 32.84
N GLN A 43 0.45 11.43 32.75
CA GLN A 43 1.40 11.14 33.85
C GLN A 43 2.47 12.23 34.06
N LYS A 44 2.45 13.32 33.28
CA LYS A 44 3.41 14.44 33.33
C LYS A 44 4.89 14.01 33.16
N SER A 45 5.14 12.88 32.49
CA SER A 45 6.50 12.38 32.26
C SER A 45 7.09 13.00 30.98
N GLN A 46 7.58 14.23 31.08
CA GLN A 46 8.07 15.01 29.93
C GLN A 46 9.17 14.29 29.12
N ARG A 47 10.12 13.64 29.79
CA ARG A 47 11.19 12.88 29.12
C ARG A 47 10.63 11.67 28.35
N HIS A 48 9.63 10.99 28.90
CA HIS A 48 9.01 9.85 28.25
C HIS A 48 8.23 10.28 27.01
N VAL A 49 7.46 11.37 27.11
CA VAL A 49 6.76 11.97 25.97
C VAL A 49 7.73 12.33 24.85
N GLN A 50 8.87 12.97 25.16
CA GLN A 50 9.87 13.31 24.14
C GLN A 50 10.46 12.07 23.44
N ALA A 51 10.72 10.99 24.19
CA ALA A 51 11.19 9.74 23.60
C ALA A 51 10.13 9.12 22.67
N LEU A 52 8.86 9.11 23.07
CA LEU A 52 7.77 8.58 22.26
C LEU A 52 7.53 9.40 20.99
N ARG A 53 7.65 10.73 21.06
CA ARG A 53 7.61 11.60 19.86
C ARG A 53 8.72 11.29 18.87
N LEU A 54 9.91 10.92 19.35
CA LEU A 54 10.99 10.47 18.48
C LEU A 54 10.67 9.11 17.83
N VAL A 55 10.01 8.20 18.55
CA VAL A 55 9.55 6.92 17.99
C VAL A 55 8.49 7.15 16.91
N GLU A 56 7.47 7.97 17.20
CA GLU A 56 6.42 8.38 16.25
C GLU A 56 7.04 8.91 14.94
N TYR A 57 7.99 9.84 15.02
CA TYR A 57 8.71 10.36 13.86
C TYR A 57 9.45 9.27 13.05
N ASN A 58 10.11 8.32 13.73
CA ASN A 58 10.79 7.22 13.04
C ASN A 58 9.80 6.27 12.36
N LEU A 59 8.62 6.04 12.94
CA LEU A 59 7.57 5.24 12.33
C LEU A 59 6.96 5.92 11.10
N GLU A 60 6.72 7.24 11.16
CA GLU A 60 6.31 8.02 9.98
C GLU A 60 7.34 7.94 8.85
N LYS A 61 8.63 8.05 9.20
CA LYS A 61 9.72 7.91 8.24
C LYS A 61 9.75 6.52 7.61
N LEU A 62 9.55 5.47 8.41
CA LEU A 62 9.49 4.09 7.94
C LEU A 62 8.31 3.87 6.99
N GLU A 63 7.12 4.39 7.31
CA GLU A 63 5.94 4.33 6.45
C GLU A 63 6.20 4.98 5.08
N GLY A 64 6.87 6.13 5.07
CA GLY A 64 7.31 6.80 3.84
C GLY A 64 8.22 5.93 2.97
N TYR A 65 9.19 5.24 3.59
CA TYR A 65 10.06 4.31 2.87
C TYR A 65 9.32 3.10 2.32
N LEU A 66 8.43 2.50 3.10
CA LEU A 66 7.62 1.36 2.65
C LEU A 66 6.72 1.73 1.47
N SER A 67 6.15 2.94 1.48
CA SER A 67 5.40 3.48 0.34
C SER A 67 6.26 3.61 -0.91
N ALA A 68 7.48 4.16 -0.78
CA ALA A 68 8.41 4.30 -1.89
C ALA A 68 8.84 2.93 -2.45
N VAL A 69 9.20 1.99 -1.58
CA VAL A 69 9.58 0.62 -1.98
C VAL A 69 8.42 -0.09 -2.67
N GLY A 70 7.20 0.01 -2.12
CA GLY A 70 6.01 -0.59 -2.72
C GLY A 70 5.72 -0.06 -4.13
N ARG A 71 5.93 1.24 -4.38
CA ARG A 71 5.82 1.84 -5.72
C ARG A 71 6.89 1.28 -6.67
N THR A 72 8.16 1.27 -6.26
CA THR A 72 9.26 0.72 -7.07
C THR A 72 9.00 -0.74 -7.44
N LEU A 73 8.53 -1.57 -6.49
CA LEU A 73 8.19 -2.97 -6.77
C LEU A 73 7.05 -3.10 -7.79
N ASN A 74 6.03 -2.24 -7.70
CA ASN A 74 4.95 -2.21 -8.67
C ASN A 74 5.44 -1.79 -10.07
N ASP A 75 6.35 -0.83 -10.15
CA ASP A 75 6.94 -0.38 -11.41
C ASP A 75 7.75 -1.50 -12.06
N LEU A 76 8.59 -2.20 -11.28
CA LEU A 76 9.34 -3.38 -11.76
C LEU A 76 8.41 -4.50 -12.25
N ARG A 77 7.31 -4.75 -11.54
CA ARG A 77 6.28 -5.72 -11.97
C ARG A 77 5.65 -5.33 -13.30
N SER A 78 5.35 -4.04 -13.47
CA SER A 78 4.75 -3.50 -14.69
C SER A 78 5.72 -3.59 -15.87
N LEU A 79 6.99 -3.25 -15.66
CA LEU A 79 8.05 -3.37 -16.68
C LEU A 79 8.26 -4.84 -17.10
N ARG A 80 8.31 -5.77 -16.14
CA ARG A 80 8.40 -7.21 -16.44
C ARG A 80 7.24 -7.66 -17.32
N ARG A 81 6.02 -7.21 -17.03
CA ARG A 81 4.82 -7.55 -17.79
C ARG A 81 4.90 -7.01 -19.22
N LEU A 82 5.23 -5.73 -19.40
CA LEU A 82 5.38 -5.11 -20.73
C LEU A 82 6.44 -5.82 -21.58
N LEU A 83 7.63 -6.05 -21.02
CA LEU A 83 8.73 -6.70 -21.75
C LEU A 83 8.43 -8.15 -22.15
N LEU A 84 7.61 -8.86 -21.36
CA LEU A 84 7.20 -10.24 -21.67
C LEU A 84 6.00 -10.30 -22.62
N GLU A 85 5.08 -9.33 -22.55
CA GLU A 85 3.94 -9.21 -23.48
C GLU A 85 4.38 -8.72 -24.86
N GLU A 86 5.43 -7.91 -24.95
CA GLU A 86 6.04 -7.44 -26.21
C GLU A 86 6.86 -8.50 -26.95
N LYS A 87 7.18 -9.63 -26.31
CA LYS A 87 7.72 -10.79 -27.01
C LYS A 87 6.51 -11.59 -27.48
N PRO A 88 5.97 -11.40 -28.70
CA PRO A 88 5.03 -12.36 -29.24
C PRO A 88 5.77 -13.68 -29.15
N VAL A 89 5.23 -14.59 -28.34
CA VAL A 89 5.48 -16.00 -28.54
C VAL A 89 5.23 -16.16 -30.03
N ALA A 90 6.32 -16.36 -30.79
CA ALA A 90 6.25 -16.91 -32.10
C ALA A 90 5.58 -18.27 -31.89
N ARG A 91 4.25 -18.23 -31.77
CA ARG A 91 3.39 -19.37 -31.89
C ARG A 91 3.75 -19.80 -33.29
N LYS A 92 4.57 -20.85 -33.34
CA LYS A 92 4.78 -21.66 -34.52
C LYS A 92 3.38 -22.11 -34.91
N ALA A 93 2.70 -21.25 -35.66
CA ALA A 93 1.38 -21.47 -36.20
C ALA A 93 1.59 -22.36 -37.41
N GLU A 94 1.80 -23.63 -37.10
CA GLU A 94 1.62 -24.70 -38.05
C GLU A 94 0.13 -24.66 -38.46
N HIS A 95 -0.09 -24.32 -39.73
CA HIS A 95 -1.37 -24.28 -40.47
C HIS A 95 -2.15 -25.62 -40.40
N PRO A 96 -3.39 -25.73 -40.93
CA PRO A 96 -4.61 -24.93 -40.72
C PRO A 96 -5.86 -25.84 -40.54
N ARG A 97 -7.01 -25.35 -40.05
CA ARG A 97 -8.35 -25.88 -40.43
C ARG A 97 -9.46 -24.85 -40.13
N PRO A 98 -10.32 -24.48 -41.10
CA PRO A 98 -11.48 -23.63 -40.87
C PRO A 98 -12.76 -24.44 -40.59
N ALA A 99 -13.76 -23.76 -40.03
CA ALA A 99 -15.11 -24.20 -39.63
C ALA A 99 -15.13 -25.01 -38.31
N THR A 100 -15.92 -24.64 -37.29
CA THR A 100 -17.37 -24.41 -37.35
C THR A 100 -17.83 -23.50 -36.21
N ILE A 101 -18.75 -22.59 -36.56
CA ILE A 101 -19.51 -21.70 -35.68
C ILE A 101 -20.36 -22.52 -34.71
N SER A 102 -20.32 -22.21 -33.41
CA SER A 102 -21.44 -22.36 -32.46
C SER A 102 -21.13 -21.66 -31.13
N GLN A 103 -21.61 -20.43 -30.97
CA GLN A 103 -22.15 -19.95 -29.68
C GLN A 103 -23.63 -20.32 -29.68
N PRO A 104 -24.23 -20.77 -28.55
CA PRO A 104 -24.66 -19.79 -27.54
C PRO A 104 -24.73 -20.30 -26.09
N ALA A 105 -24.64 -19.38 -25.13
CA ALA A 105 -25.63 -19.16 -24.06
C ALA A 105 -25.01 -18.44 -22.85
N ALA A 106 -25.56 -17.24 -22.60
CA ALA A 106 -25.82 -16.61 -21.31
C ALA A 106 -24.89 -16.91 -20.11
N ASN A 107 -24.19 -15.88 -19.66
CA ASN A 107 -24.10 -15.57 -18.24
C ASN A 107 -24.11 -14.05 -18.02
N PRO A 108 -24.85 -13.54 -17.03
CA PRO A 108 -25.10 -12.12 -16.83
C PRO A 108 -23.85 -11.42 -16.28
N ALA A 109 -23.78 -10.11 -16.56
CA ALA A 109 -22.70 -9.23 -16.15
C ALA A 109 -22.38 -9.33 -14.65
N PRO A 110 -21.10 -9.44 -14.24
CA PRO A 110 -20.73 -9.09 -12.89
C PRO A 110 -20.63 -7.57 -12.79
N ASP A 111 -21.22 -7.07 -11.71
CA ASP A 111 -21.28 -5.69 -11.30
C ASP A 111 -19.96 -4.95 -11.51
N SER A 112 -20.09 -3.73 -12.03
CA SER A 112 -19.05 -2.72 -11.89
C SER A 112 -18.90 -2.40 -10.41
N ILE A 113 -18.03 -3.12 -9.72
CA ILE A 113 -17.45 -2.66 -8.47
C ILE A 113 -16.37 -1.65 -8.87
N PRO A 114 -16.54 -0.33 -8.66
CA PRO A 114 -15.39 0.53 -8.66
C PRO A 114 -14.52 0.09 -7.46
N LEU A 115 -13.35 -0.47 -7.74
CA LEU A 115 -12.25 -0.46 -6.76
C LEU A 115 -11.92 1.02 -6.51
N ARG A 116 -12.62 1.60 -5.55
CA ARG A 116 -12.32 2.89 -4.96
C ARG A 116 -11.03 2.70 -4.17
N PHE A 117 -9.90 2.73 -4.87
CA PHE A 117 -8.59 2.83 -4.25
C PHE A 117 -8.62 4.05 -3.32
N GLY A 118 -8.58 3.77 -2.02
CA GLY A 118 -8.56 4.78 -0.99
C GLY A 118 -7.47 5.78 -1.31
N LYS A 119 -7.89 7.04 -1.49
CA LYS A 119 -7.03 8.21 -1.32
C LYS A 119 -6.18 7.95 -0.07
N TRP A 120 -4.87 7.82 -0.25
CA TRP A 120 -3.94 8.10 0.84
C TRP A 120 -4.14 9.59 1.15
N GLY A 121 -4.87 9.84 2.23
CA GLY A 121 -5.30 11.16 2.64
C GLY A 121 -4.07 12.01 2.93
N ARG A 122 -3.89 13.06 2.13
CA ARG A 122 -3.21 14.26 2.58
C ARG A 122 -3.96 14.75 3.83
N LEU A 123 -3.37 14.60 5.02
CA LEU A 123 -3.82 15.32 6.19
C LEU A 123 -3.68 16.82 5.87
N GLN A 124 -4.81 17.49 5.66
CA GLN A 124 -4.85 18.94 5.73
C GLN A 124 -4.71 19.28 7.21
N ASN A 125 -3.58 19.92 7.54
CA ASN A 125 -3.36 20.52 8.84
C ASN A 125 -4.39 21.64 9.04
N VAL A 126 -5.44 21.38 9.83
CA VAL A 126 -6.38 22.39 10.31
C VAL A 126 -5.88 22.88 11.65
N ASN A 127 -4.90 23.79 11.61
CA ASN A 127 -4.66 24.69 12.74
C ASN A 127 -4.69 26.13 12.23
N THR A 128 -5.90 26.64 12.00
CA THR A 128 -6.13 28.10 11.96
C THR A 128 -6.81 28.49 13.26
N ILE A 129 -5.99 28.97 14.18
CA ILE A 129 -6.40 29.63 15.42
C ILE A 129 -7.14 30.92 15.03
N PRO A 130 -8.39 31.17 15.49
CA PRO A 130 -8.97 32.50 15.37
C PRO A 130 -8.30 33.42 16.40
N SER A 131 -7.42 34.31 15.95
CA SER A 131 -6.97 35.42 16.78
C SER A 131 -8.15 36.34 17.08
N ALA A 132 -8.62 36.29 18.33
CA ALA A 132 -9.53 37.26 18.91
C ALA A 132 -8.88 38.66 18.84
N ARG A 133 -9.39 39.51 17.95
CA ARG A 133 -9.05 40.93 17.91
C ARG A 133 -9.87 41.64 18.97
N ILE A 134 -9.31 41.74 20.18
CA ILE A 134 -9.78 42.69 21.18
C ILE A 134 -9.48 44.10 20.65
N ARG A 135 -10.53 44.82 20.21
CA ARG A 135 -10.53 46.29 20.18
C ARG A 135 -11.31 46.75 21.40
N GLY A 136 -10.57 47.13 22.44
CA GLY A 136 -11.07 48.02 23.49
C GLY A 136 -11.04 49.47 22.99
N LEU A 137 -12.00 50.22 23.50
CA LEU A 137 -12.28 51.65 23.32
C LEU A 137 -11.10 52.54 23.69
#